data_AF-F6GBU7-F1
#
_entry.id   AF-F6GBU7-F1
#
_cell.length_a   1.000
_cell.length_b   1.000
_cell.length_c   1.000
_cell.angle_alpha   90.00
_cell.angle_beta   90.00
_cell.angle_gamma   90.00
#
_symmetry.space_group_name_H-M   'P 1'
#
loop_
_entity.id
_entity.type
_entity.pdbx_description
1 polymer ?
#
loop_
_entity_poly.entity_id
_entity_poly.type
_entity_poly.pdbx_seq_one_letter_code
_entity_poly.pdbx_strand_id
1 'polypeptide(L)'
;MLTAEMFLRDNQHDTDFSAFISIWFFEEQKHSLALLEYLRRFAPDYLPTEEELAAVRFNFDPAPALDSLALHVCGEIRLNNGYHCARQYHTEPVIRSIYRLLANDEARHARADYSYMQRALERDSHQARSSFSKIGVLMTDPRMNRAMPPTHLHVSKSLFPNDTVNGRLPDPSWLTQWLDEEIRFAGDWEDRVERGLLQNLSSLFGEPLDNPLAPRQFHKSLAA
;
A
#
# COMPACT_ATOMS: atom_id res chain seq x y z
N MET A 1 -4.73 4.45 12.81
CA MET A 1 -4.06 4.49 11.49
C MET A 1 -4.80 5.50 10.62
N LEU A 2 -4.09 6.44 9.99
CA LEU A 2 -4.69 7.58 9.27
C LEU A 2 -5.47 7.18 8.02
N THR A 3 -5.07 6.08 7.39
CA THR A 3 -5.73 5.50 6.22
C THR A 3 -7.14 5.01 6.54
N ALA A 4 -7.37 4.41 7.71
CA ALA A 4 -8.72 3.99 8.14
C ALA A 4 -9.67 5.19 8.28
N GLU A 5 -9.20 6.30 8.86
CA GLU A 5 -9.98 7.54 8.99
C GLU A 5 -10.36 8.09 7.60
N MET A 6 -9.41 8.10 6.65
CA MET A 6 -9.64 8.47 5.26
C MET A 6 -10.69 7.56 4.58
N PHE A 7 -10.55 6.24 4.69
CA PHE A 7 -11.48 5.30 4.05
C PHE A 7 -12.91 5.44 4.56
N LEU A 8 -13.09 5.53 5.88
CA LEU A 8 -14.42 5.68 6.49
C LEU A 8 -15.06 7.02 6.12
N ARG A 9 -14.27 8.09 6.00
CA ARG A 9 -14.75 9.40 5.54
C ARG A 9 -15.17 9.36 4.07
N ASP A 10 -14.33 8.81 3.20
CA ASP A 10 -14.51 8.91 1.74
C ASP A 10 -15.52 7.87 1.19
N ASN A 11 -15.88 6.86 1.99
CA ASN A 11 -16.78 5.76 1.60
C ASN A 11 -18.05 5.66 2.46
N GLN A 12 -18.52 6.75 3.08
CA GLN A 12 -19.72 6.76 3.95
C GLN A 12 -20.98 6.18 3.29
N HIS A 13 -21.04 6.18 1.95
CA HIS A 13 -22.16 5.65 1.17
C HIS A 13 -22.09 4.13 0.95
N ASP A 14 -20.94 3.49 1.19
CA ASP A 14 -20.76 2.04 1.08
C ASP A 14 -20.60 1.44 2.48
N THR A 15 -21.74 1.06 3.08
CA THR A 15 -21.80 0.49 4.42
C THR A 15 -21.03 -0.82 4.53
N ASP A 16 -21.08 -1.65 3.49
CA ASP A 16 -20.40 -2.95 3.47
C ASP A 16 -18.88 -2.77 3.41
N PHE A 17 -18.39 -1.90 2.53
CA PHE A 17 -16.97 -1.55 2.49
C PHE A 17 -16.50 -0.92 3.81
N SER A 18 -17.29 -0.02 4.40
CA SER A 18 -16.96 0.59 5.70
C SER A 18 -16.86 -0.43 6.84
N ALA A 19 -17.72 -1.46 6.83
CA ALA A 19 -17.64 -2.57 7.77
C ALA A 19 -16.36 -3.39 7.56
N PHE A 20 -15.99 -3.69 6.32
CA PHE A 20 -14.73 -4.34 5.99
C PHE A 20 -13.52 -3.52 6.46
N ILE A 21 -13.49 -2.21 6.21
CA ILE A 21 -12.40 -1.33 6.65
C ILE A 21 -12.22 -1.35 8.17
N SER A 22 -13.30 -1.53 8.93
CA SER A 22 -13.21 -1.68 10.39
C SER A 22 -12.50 -2.98 10.81
N ILE A 23 -12.74 -4.07 10.09
CA ILE A 23 -12.07 -5.36 10.30
C ILE A 23 -10.61 -5.27 9.87
N TRP A 24 -10.36 -4.79 8.65
CA TRP A 24 -9.01 -4.54 8.13
C TRP A 24 -8.20 -3.69 9.11
N PHE A 25 -8.76 -2.58 9.60
CA PHE A 25 -8.09 -1.71 10.57
C PHE A 25 -7.74 -2.46 11.86
N PHE A 26 -8.62 -3.30 12.38
CA PHE A 26 -8.28 -4.14 13.53
C PHE A 26 -7.14 -5.11 13.22
N GLU A 27 -7.10 -5.67 12.01
CA GLU A 27 -6.02 -6.55 11.57
C GLU A 27 -4.67 -5.83 11.49
N GLU A 28 -4.63 -4.69 10.83
CA GLU A 28 -3.46 -3.81 10.71
C GLU A 28 -2.88 -3.38 12.06
N GLN A 29 -3.75 -3.07 13.03
CA GLN A 29 -3.28 -2.68 14.36
C GLN A 29 -2.48 -3.81 15.02
N LYS A 30 -2.81 -5.09 14.76
CA LYS A 30 -2.04 -6.23 15.28
C LYS A 30 -0.62 -6.26 14.69
N HIS A 31 -0.41 -5.83 13.45
CA HIS A 31 0.92 -5.83 12.82
C HIS A 31 1.89 -4.93 13.57
N SER A 32 1.48 -3.68 13.79
CA SER A 32 2.27 -2.71 14.54
C SER A 32 2.55 -3.19 15.97
N LEU A 33 1.55 -3.74 16.66
CA LEU A 33 1.70 -4.26 18.02
C LEU A 33 2.68 -5.45 18.09
N ALA A 34 2.63 -6.36 17.11
CA ALA A 34 3.57 -7.48 17.04
C ALA A 34 5.01 -7.01 16.83
N LEU A 35 5.24 -6.02 15.95
CA LEU A 35 6.55 -5.43 15.70
C LEU A 35 7.06 -4.64 16.91
N LEU A 36 6.21 -3.87 17.57
CA LEU A 36 6.56 -3.14 18.81
C LEU A 36 6.94 -4.10 19.94
N GLU A 37 6.23 -5.22 20.09
CA GLU A 37 6.58 -6.23 21.10
C GLU A 37 7.90 -6.95 20.76
N TYR A 38 8.18 -7.17 19.47
CA TYR A 38 9.48 -7.68 19.03
C TYR A 38 10.61 -6.70 19.41
N LEU A 39 10.47 -5.41 19.08
CA LEU A 39 11.45 -4.38 19.44
C LEU A 39 11.66 -4.32 20.95
N ARG A 40 10.59 -4.30 21.75
CA ARG A 40 10.67 -4.26 23.22
C ARG A 40 11.53 -5.38 23.80
N ARG A 41 11.51 -6.58 23.19
CA ARG A 41 12.25 -7.75 23.69
C ARG A 41 13.67 -7.85 23.16
N PHE A 42 13.88 -7.50 21.90
CA PHE A 42 15.13 -7.83 21.18
C PHE A 42 15.94 -6.60 20.76
N ALA A 43 15.33 -5.42 20.71
CA ALA A 43 15.92 -4.19 20.22
C ALA A 43 15.28 -2.94 20.89
N PRO A 44 15.26 -2.86 22.24
CA PRO A 44 14.47 -1.84 22.95
C PRO A 44 14.94 -0.41 22.68
N ASP A 45 16.20 -0.21 22.33
CA ASP A 45 16.77 1.09 21.96
C ASP A 45 16.15 1.67 20.67
N TYR A 46 15.45 0.84 19.88
CA TYR A 46 14.76 1.23 18.66
C TYR A 46 13.23 1.28 18.81
N LEU A 47 12.70 1.11 20.03
CA LEU A 47 11.27 1.21 20.27
C LEU A 47 10.83 2.68 20.12
N PRO A 48 9.85 3.00 19.25
CA PRO A 48 9.43 4.38 19.04
C PRO A 48 8.75 4.95 20.29
N THR A 49 9.02 6.22 20.55
CA THR A 49 8.39 7.02 21.58
C THR A 49 6.97 7.44 21.17
N GLU A 50 6.16 7.86 22.15
CA GLU A 50 4.83 8.41 21.87
C GLU A 50 4.90 9.68 21.00
N GLU A 51 5.94 10.51 21.18
CA GLU A 51 6.16 11.72 20.38
C GLU A 51 6.42 11.38 18.91
N GLU A 52 7.27 10.39 18.64
CA GLU A 52 7.56 9.92 17.28
C GLU A 52 6.31 9.33 16.61
N LEU A 53 5.52 8.54 17.35
CA LEU A 53 4.24 8.02 16.86
C LEU A 53 3.22 9.14 16.60
N ALA A 54 3.20 10.18 17.44
CA ALA A 54 2.33 11.34 17.26
C ALA A 54 2.76 12.19 16.05
N ALA A 55 4.06 12.32 15.79
CA ALA A 55 4.58 13.12 14.67
C ALA A 55 4.05 12.63 13.32
N VAL A 56 3.96 11.30 13.14
CA VAL A 56 3.43 10.69 11.92
C VAL A 56 1.90 10.63 11.85
N ARG A 57 1.19 11.10 12.89
CA ARG A 57 -0.29 11.16 12.93
C ARG A 57 -0.81 12.53 12.49
N PHE A 58 -1.19 12.67 11.22
CA PHE A 58 -1.76 13.90 10.67
C PHE A 58 -2.88 13.61 9.66
N ASN A 59 -3.78 14.58 9.44
CA ASN A 59 -4.95 14.36 8.59
C ASN A 59 -4.58 14.30 7.10
N PHE A 60 -5.11 13.29 6.41
CA PHE A 60 -5.04 13.20 4.96
C PHE A 60 -6.21 13.99 4.35
N ASP A 61 -5.98 14.68 3.24
CA ASP A 61 -7.02 15.36 2.48
C ASP A 61 -8.01 14.34 1.86
N PRO A 62 -9.25 14.73 1.52
CA PRO A 62 -10.19 13.93 0.74
C PRO A 62 -9.60 13.44 -0.58
N ALA A 63 -9.78 12.15 -0.87
CA ALA A 63 -9.39 11.54 -2.13
C ALA A 63 -10.58 10.81 -2.78
N PRO A 64 -10.61 10.68 -4.12
CA PRO A 64 -11.65 9.89 -4.79
C PRO A 64 -11.62 8.44 -4.29
N ALA A 65 -12.77 7.93 -3.86
CA ALA A 65 -12.90 6.61 -3.23
C ALA A 65 -12.27 5.47 -4.07
N LEU A 66 -12.51 5.45 -5.38
CA LEU A 66 -11.97 4.42 -6.28
C LEU A 66 -10.46 4.55 -6.50
N ASP A 67 -9.92 5.76 -6.46
CA ASP A 67 -8.48 6.00 -6.53
C ASP A 67 -7.81 5.45 -5.27
N SER A 68 -8.38 5.77 -4.09
CA SER A 68 -7.89 5.26 -2.80
C SER A 68 -7.97 3.74 -2.70
N LEU A 69 -9.07 3.12 -3.15
CA LEU A 69 -9.24 1.67 -3.18
C LEU A 69 -8.18 0.99 -4.05
N ALA A 70 -7.95 1.48 -5.27
CA ALA A 70 -6.94 0.91 -6.15
C ALA A 70 -5.53 1.10 -5.59
N LEU A 71 -5.24 2.25 -5.01
CA LEU A 71 -3.95 2.51 -4.37
C LEU A 71 -3.72 1.55 -3.20
N HIS A 72 -4.77 1.27 -2.43
CA HIS A 72 -4.74 0.33 -1.32
C HIS A 72 -4.33 -1.07 -1.77
N VAL A 73 -5.00 -1.60 -2.78
CA VAL A 73 -4.68 -2.92 -3.37
C VAL A 73 -3.22 -2.99 -3.82
N CYS A 74 -2.73 -1.91 -4.43
CA CYS A 74 -1.33 -1.85 -4.85
C CYS A 74 -0.37 -1.84 -3.65
N GLY A 75 -0.72 -1.11 -2.59
CA GLY A 75 0.00 -1.08 -1.32
C GLY A 75 0.08 -2.46 -0.68
N GLU A 76 -1.06 -3.16 -0.56
CA GLU A 76 -1.16 -4.51 0.03
C GLU A 76 -0.31 -5.53 -0.74
N ILE A 77 -0.34 -5.51 -2.08
CA ILE A 77 0.49 -6.39 -2.92
C ILE A 77 1.97 -6.09 -2.70
N ARG A 78 2.36 -4.81 -2.59
CA ARG A 78 3.75 -4.43 -2.33
C ARG A 78 4.20 -4.83 -0.93
N LEU A 79 3.36 -4.64 0.09
CA LEU A 79 3.65 -5.03 1.47
C LEU A 79 3.78 -6.55 1.60
N ASN A 80 2.91 -7.34 0.97
CA ASN A 80 3.04 -8.79 0.91
C ASN A 80 4.43 -9.22 0.39
N ASN A 81 4.86 -8.66 -0.75
CA ASN A 81 6.18 -8.95 -1.32
C ASN A 81 7.31 -8.42 -0.41
N GLY A 82 7.16 -7.23 0.17
CA GLY A 82 8.13 -6.62 1.08
C GLY A 82 8.39 -7.50 2.31
N TYR A 83 7.34 -8.01 2.95
CA TYR A 83 7.47 -8.93 4.07
C TYR A 83 8.05 -10.28 3.66
N HIS A 84 7.74 -10.78 2.46
CA HIS A 84 8.41 -11.97 1.94
C HIS A 84 9.92 -11.75 1.73
N CYS A 85 10.31 -10.60 1.20
CA CYS A 85 11.70 -10.20 1.04
C CYS A 85 12.41 -10.10 2.39
N ALA A 86 11.86 -9.32 3.34
CA ALA A 86 12.42 -9.17 4.68
C ALA A 86 12.56 -10.53 5.41
N ARG A 87 11.56 -11.41 5.30
CA ARG A 87 11.63 -12.77 5.85
C ARG A 87 12.76 -13.62 5.27
N GLN A 88 13.10 -13.44 3.99
CA GLN A 88 14.21 -14.17 3.35
C GLN A 88 15.57 -13.62 3.80
N TYR A 89 15.66 -12.32 4.05
CA TYR A 89 16.86 -11.67 4.56
C TYR A 89 17.19 -12.10 6.00
N HIS A 90 16.21 -12.10 6.91
CA HIS A 90 16.47 -12.43 8.31
C HIS A 90 16.70 -13.92 8.56
N THR A 91 17.56 -14.23 9.53
CA THR A 91 17.84 -15.59 10.02
C THR A 91 17.13 -15.92 11.33
N GLU A 92 16.85 -14.92 12.17
CA GLU A 92 16.20 -15.08 13.48
C GLU A 92 14.75 -15.62 13.31
N PRO A 93 14.38 -16.71 14.00
CA PRO A 93 13.12 -17.42 13.75
C PRO A 93 11.85 -16.64 14.11
N VAL A 94 11.86 -15.80 15.14
CA VAL A 94 10.68 -15.04 15.58
C VAL A 94 10.30 -13.97 14.56
N ILE A 95 11.23 -13.11 14.13
CA ILE A 95 10.95 -12.05 13.15
C ILE A 95 10.56 -12.65 11.79
N ARG A 96 11.17 -13.77 11.37
CA ARG A 96 10.76 -14.50 10.17
C ARG A 96 9.33 -15.02 10.28
N SER A 97 8.92 -15.45 11.47
CA SER A 97 7.56 -15.91 11.73
C SER A 97 6.56 -14.76 11.73
N ILE A 98 6.93 -13.61 12.30
CA ILE A 98 6.13 -12.37 12.27
C ILE A 98 5.94 -11.95 10.81
N TYR A 99 7.00 -11.77 10.03
CA TYR A 99 6.87 -11.38 8.62
C TYR A 99 6.08 -12.36 7.76
N ARG A 100 6.14 -13.66 8.07
CA ARG A 100 5.26 -14.65 7.41
C ARG A 100 3.78 -14.39 7.70
N LEU A 101 3.44 -14.06 8.94
CA LEU A 101 2.05 -13.79 9.34
C LEU A 101 1.55 -12.49 8.71
N LEU A 102 2.35 -11.41 8.80
CA LEU A 102 2.04 -10.13 8.18
C LEU A 102 1.84 -10.29 6.66
N ALA A 103 2.77 -10.95 5.96
CA ALA A 103 2.62 -11.21 4.53
C ALA A 103 1.31 -11.95 4.17
N ASN A 104 0.90 -12.92 4.99
CA ASN A 104 -0.34 -13.66 4.78
C ASN A 104 -1.58 -12.79 4.99
N ASP A 105 -1.53 -11.85 5.93
CA ASP A 105 -2.61 -10.89 6.16
C ASP A 105 -2.74 -9.95 4.96
N GLU A 106 -1.63 -9.36 4.46
CA GLU A 106 -1.67 -8.45 3.30
C GLU A 106 -2.19 -9.15 2.03
N ALA A 107 -1.86 -10.43 1.84
CA ALA A 107 -2.41 -11.20 0.73
C ALA A 107 -3.94 -11.38 0.84
N ARG A 108 -4.48 -11.51 2.06
CA ARG A 108 -5.94 -11.57 2.28
C ARG A 108 -6.58 -10.20 2.13
N HIS A 109 -5.93 -9.14 2.62
CA HIS A 109 -6.38 -7.76 2.45
C HIS A 109 -6.49 -7.41 0.96
N ALA A 110 -5.39 -7.57 0.21
CA ALA A 110 -5.37 -7.35 -1.25
C ALA A 110 -6.50 -8.08 -1.98
N ARG A 111 -6.79 -9.34 -1.59
CA ARG A 111 -7.88 -10.13 -2.19
C ARG A 111 -9.27 -9.59 -1.85
N ALA A 112 -9.48 -9.14 -0.61
CA ALA A 112 -10.74 -8.53 -0.20
C ALA A 112 -10.96 -7.21 -0.94
N ASP A 113 -9.97 -6.33 -0.97
CA ASP A 113 -10.04 -5.06 -1.70
C ASP A 113 -10.24 -5.26 -3.21
N TYR A 114 -9.57 -6.25 -3.80
CA TYR A 114 -9.79 -6.63 -5.20
C TYR A 114 -11.26 -7.02 -5.47
N SER A 115 -11.92 -7.70 -4.52
CA SER A 115 -13.34 -8.04 -4.65
C SER A 115 -14.23 -6.78 -4.64
N TYR A 116 -13.84 -5.74 -3.90
CA TYR A 116 -14.50 -4.43 -3.96
C TYR A 116 -14.22 -3.69 -5.28
N MET A 117 -13.03 -3.83 -5.86
CA MET A 117 -12.75 -3.32 -7.20
C MET A 117 -13.64 -3.98 -8.27
N GLN A 118 -13.86 -5.29 -8.18
CA GLN A 118 -14.79 -6.01 -9.08
C GLN A 118 -16.21 -5.46 -8.95
N ARG A 119 -16.70 -5.27 -7.72
CA ARG A 119 -18.03 -4.69 -7.47
C ARG A 119 -18.14 -3.25 -7.97
N ALA A 120 -17.07 -2.46 -7.89
CA ALA A 120 -17.05 -1.12 -8.44
C ALA A 120 -17.22 -1.13 -9.97
N LEU A 121 -16.60 -2.09 -10.67
CA LEU A 121 -16.78 -2.27 -12.12
C LEU A 121 -18.21 -2.66 -12.49
N GLU A 122 -18.87 -3.47 -11.66
CA GLU A 122 -20.28 -3.84 -11.87
C GLU A 122 -21.23 -2.65 -11.70
N ARG A 123 -20.90 -1.71 -10.81
CA ARG A 123 -21.71 -0.52 -10.52
C ARG A 123 -21.53 0.59 -11.55
N ASP A 124 -20.28 0.96 -11.82
CA ASP A 124 -19.90 1.96 -12.85
C ASP A 124 -18.57 1.56 -13.48
N SER A 125 -18.67 0.75 -14.54
CA SER A 125 -17.51 0.22 -15.25
C SER A 125 -16.61 1.32 -15.81
N HIS A 126 -17.19 2.41 -16.33
CA HIS A 126 -16.39 3.48 -16.95
C HIS A 126 -15.59 4.25 -15.89
N GLN A 127 -16.25 4.67 -14.80
CA GLN A 127 -15.57 5.38 -13.72
C GLN A 127 -14.49 4.50 -13.07
N ALA A 128 -14.81 3.23 -12.77
CA ALA A 128 -13.88 2.30 -12.15
C ALA A 128 -12.67 2.00 -13.06
N ARG A 129 -12.88 1.72 -14.36
CA ARG A 129 -11.78 1.55 -15.33
C ARG A 129 -10.89 2.79 -15.38
N SER A 130 -11.47 3.99 -15.38
CA SER A 130 -10.71 5.25 -15.42
C SER A 130 -9.84 5.43 -14.17
N SER A 131 -10.42 5.28 -12.97
CA SER A 131 -9.68 5.36 -11.71
C SER A 131 -8.60 4.30 -11.57
N PHE A 132 -8.92 3.03 -11.84
CA PHE A 132 -7.98 1.92 -11.64
C PHE A 132 -6.83 1.96 -12.64
N SER A 133 -7.08 2.37 -13.87
CA SER A 133 -6.01 2.56 -14.87
C SER A 133 -5.13 3.76 -14.53
N LYS A 134 -5.71 4.87 -14.04
CA LYS A 134 -4.94 6.03 -13.54
C LYS A 134 -3.99 5.62 -12.42
N ILE A 135 -4.47 4.87 -11.43
CA ILE A 135 -3.61 4.36 -10.35
C ILE A 135 -2.63 3.32 -10.87
N GLY A 136 -3.03 2.44 -11.78
CA GLY A 136 -2.11 1.52 -12.47
C GLY A 136 -0.94 2.25 -13.11
N VAL A 137 -1.19 3.36 -13.82
CA VAL A 137 -0.13 4.21 -14.39
C VAL A 137 0.80 4.74 -13.32
N LEU A 138 0.27 5.22 -12.19
CA LEU A 138 1.09 5.74 -11.10
C LEU A 138 1.99 4.65 -10.51
N MET A 139 1.43 3.47 -10.28
CA MET A 139 2.10 2.37 -9.58
C MET A 139 3.08 1.58 -10.46
N THR A 140 2.97 1.68 -11.79
CA THR A 140 3.91 1.06 -12.73
C THR A 140 4.84 2.07 -13.42
N ASP A 141 4.83 3.36 -13.05
CA ASP A 141 5.67 4.35 -13.73
C ASP A 141 7.15 4.16 -13.38
N PRO A 142 8.03 3.80 -14.34
CA PRO A 142 9.46 3.54 -14.08
C PRO A 142 10.22 4.75 -13.50
N ARG A 143 9.74 5.97 -13.74
CA ARG A 143 10.33 7.22 -13.22
C ARG A 143 9.97 7.44 -11.74
N MET A 144 8.85 6.88 -11.31
CA MET A 144 8.40 6.84 -9.92
C MET A 144 8.79 5.52 -9.24
N ASN A 145 9.17 4.50 -10.00
CA ASN A 145 9.45 3.11 -9.58
C ASN A 145 10.75 2.91 -8.80
N ARG A 146 11.51 3.98 -8.52
CA ARG A 146 12.46 3.93 -7.40
C ARG A 146 11.72 4.34 -6.14
N ALA A 147 11.13 3.33 -5.50
CA ALA A 147 10.70 3.42 -4.12
C ALA A 147 9.78 4.61 -3.82
N MET A 148 8.56 4.62 -4.37
CA MET A 148 7.47 5.37 -3.75
C MET A 148 6.55 4.43 -2.95
N PRO A 149 7.00 3.87 -1.81
CA PRO A 149 6.08 3.38 -0.80
C PRO A 149 4.97 4.42 -0.57
N PRO A 150 3.73 4.00 -0.28
CA PRO A 150 2.64 4.93 0.03
C PRO A 150 3.00 5.94 1.14
N THR A 151 3.98 5.63 1.99
CA THR A 151 4.51 6.54 3.02
C THR A 151 5.23 7.78 2.48
N HIS A 152 5.60 7.81 1.20
CA HIS A 152 6.20 8.96 0.51
C HIS A 152 5.17 9.81 -0.24
N LEU A 153 3.89 9.42 -0.26
CA LEU A 153 2.85 10.19 -0.93
C LEU A 153 2.55 11.48 -0.16
N HIS A 154 2.47 12.58 -0.89
CA HIS A 154 1.94 13.84 -0.39
C HIS A 154 0.43 13.72 -0.25
N VAL A 155 -0.06 13.78 0.98
CA VAL A 155 -1.45 13.49 1.34
C VAL A 155 -2.14 14.66 2.05
N SER A 156 -1.46 15.81 2.26
CA SER A 156 -2.11 17.02 2.76
C SER A 156 -1.52 18.31 2.18
N LYS A 157 -2.34 19.04 1.43
CA LYS A 157 -1.96 20.34 0.84
C LYS A 157 -1.59 21.38 1.89
N SER A 158 -2.28 21.37 3.02
CA SER A 158 -2.05 22.36 4.09
C SER A 158 -0.72 22.16 4.82
N LEU A 159 -0.19 20.94 4.77
CA LEU A 159 1.04 20.54 5.46
C LEU A 159 2.24 20.43 4.52
N PHE A 160 2.04 20.62 3.21
CA PHE A 160 3.10 20.54 2.20
C PHE A 160 4.25 21.52 2.50
N PRO A 161 5.53 21.10 2.40
CA PRO A 161 6.03 19.78 1.93
C PRO A 161 6.16 18.72 3.03
N ASN A 162 5.77 19.02 4.26
CA ASN A 162 5.92 18.14 5.44
C ASN A 162 4.67 17.28 5.67
N ASP A 163 4.12 16.71 4.60
CA ASP A 163 2.86 15.96 4.58
C ASP A 163 3.02 14.51 4.11
N THR A 164 4.24 13.98 4.12
CA THR A 164 4.50 12.56 3.93
C THR A 164 4.72 11.88 5.28
N VAL A 165 4.36 10.60 5.40
CA VAL A 165 4.65 9.82 6.61
C VAL A 165 6.17 9.68 6.77
N ASN A 166 6.87 9.36 5.69
CA ASN A 166 8.32 9.15 5.70
C ASN A 166 9.10 10.43 6.10
N GLY A 167 8.69 11.60 5.59
CA GLY A 167 9.34 12.87 5.90
C GLY A 167 9.19 13.32 7.35
N ARG A 168 8.33 12.65 8.13
CA ARG A 168 8.12 12.93 9.56
C ARG A 168 8.75 11.91 10.49
N LEU A 169 9.41 10.89 9.95
CA LEU A 169 10.20 9.94 10.74
C LEU A 169 11.46 10.64 11.31
N PRO A 170 12.02 10.15 12.43
CA PRO A 170 13.28 10.66 12.98
C PRO A 170 14.45 10.59 11.98
N ASP A 171 14.46 9.51 11.19
CA ASP A 171 15.37 9.33 10.05
C ASP A 171 14.57 9.02 8.78
N PRO A 172 14.27 10.04 7.96
CA PRO A 172 13.57 9.86 6.69
C PRO A 172 14.35 9.03 5.64
N SER A 173 15.66 8.83 5.82
CA SER A 173 16.48 8.06 4.89
C SER A 173 16.49 6.57 5.20
N TRP A 174 16.14 6.19 6.43
CA TRP A 174 16.23 4.83 6.93
C TRP A 174 15.43 3.83 6.09
N LEU A 175 14.18 4.16 5.72
CA LEU A 175 13.34 3.24 4.95
C LEU A 175 13.98 2.90 3.59
N THR A 176 14.57 3.89 2.92
CA THR A 176 15.25 3.68 1.64
C THR A 176 16.51 2.84 1.82
N GLN A 177 17.33 3.12 2.85
CA GLN A 177 18.52 2.31 3.16
C GLN A 177 18.15 0.87 3.48
N TRP A 178 17.12 0.65 4.30
CA TRP A 178 16.64 -0.68 4.66
C TRP A 178 16.17 -1.46 3.43
N LEU A 179 15.39 -0.83 2.55
CA LEU A 179 14.90 -1.44 1.32
C LEU A 179 16.03 -1.74 0.32
N ASP A 180 16.92 -0.78 0.07
CA ASP A 180 17.90 -0.86 -1.02
C ASP A 180 19.17 -1.64 -0.61
N GLU A 181 19.66 -1.42 0.60
CA GLU A 181 20.98 -1.91 1.04
C GLU A 181 20.89 -3.16 1.92
N GLU A 182 19.90 -3.22 2.80
CA GLU A 182 19.74 -4.34 3.76
C GLU A 182 18.94 -5.50 3.18
N ILE A 183 17.62 -5.38 3.07
CA ILE A 183 16.78 -6.49 2.59
C ILE A 183 16.90 -6.65 1.07
N ARG A 184 17.39 -5.62 0.37
CA ARG A 184 17.59 -5.57 -1.09
C ARG A 184 16.30 -5.92 -1.83
N PHE A 185 15.26 -5.14 -1.59
CA PHE A 185 14.02 -5.13 -2.36
C PHE A 185 14.27 -4.52 -3.75
N ALA A 186 15.03 -5.26 -4.57
CA ALA A 186 15.56 -4.81 -5.85
C ALA A 186 14.69 -5.30 -7.03
N GLY A 187 15.24 -5.25 -8.24
CA GLY A 187 14.51 -5.48 -9.49
C GLY A 187 13.72 -6.79 -9.55
N ASP A 188 14.21 -7.88 -8.96
CA ASP A 188 13.48 -9.15 -8.97
C ASP A 188 12.18 -9.12 -8.15
N TRP A 189 12.17 -8.35 -7.05
CA TRP A 189 10.99 -8.10 -6.23
C TRP A 189 10.07 -7.06 -6.85
N GLU A 190 10.62 -5.97 -7.38
CA GLU A 190 9.83 -4.95 -8.08
C GLU A 190 9.12 -5.55 -9.30
N ASP A 191 9.81 -6.40 -10.08
CA ASP A 191 9.21 -7.13 -11.20
C ASP A 191 8.07 -8.07 -10.75
N ARG A 192 8.14 -8.64 -9.53
CA ARG A 192 7.05 -9.48 -8.99
C ARG A 192 5.84 -8.64 -8.64
N VAL A 193 6.05 -7.49 -7.99
CA VAL A 193 4.97 -6.54 -7.67
C VAL A 193 4.32 -6.08 -8.96
N GLU A 194 5.10 -5.57 -9.91
CA GLU A 194 4.61 -5.07 -11.20
C GLU A 194 3.79 -6.12 -11.95
N ARG A 195 4.30 -7.34 -12.09
CA ARG A 195 3.55 -8.43 -12.73
C ARG A 195 2.24 -8.73 -12.01
N GLY A 196 2.24 -8.75 -10.67
CA GLY A 196 1.03 -8.95 -9.88
C GLY A 196 -0.02 -7.87 -10.11
N LEU A 197 0.40 -6.59 -10.12
CA LEU A 197 -0.47 -5.45 -10.41
C LEU A 197 -1.08 -5.55 -11.81
N LEU A 198 -0.23 -5.80 -12.82
CA LEU A 198 -0.66 -5.91 -14.21
C LEU A 198 -1.60 -7.10 -14.44
N GLN A 199 -1.37 -8.25 -13.81
CA GLN A 199 -2.26 -9.41 -13.88
C GLN A 199 -3.63 -9.13 -13.28
N ASN A 200 -3.67 -8.46 -12.13
CA ASN A 200 -4.92 -8.07 -11.48
C ASN A 200 -5.70 -7.08 -12.35
N LEU A 201 -5.04 -6.03 -12.85
CA LEU A 201 -5.68 -5.06 -13.73
C LEU A 201 -6.15 -5.68 -15.05
N SER A 202 -5.35 -6.58 -15.64
CA SER A 202 -5.75 -7.31 -16.86
C SER A 202 -7.03 -8.11 -16.62
N SER A 203 -7.10 -8.80 -15.47
CA SER A 203 -8.27 -9.58 -15.08
C SER A 203 -9.51 -8.71 -14.84
N LEU A 204 -9.33 -7.52 -14.23
CA LEU A 204 -10.40 -6.55 -14.01
C LEU A 204 -10.94 -5.96 -15.32
N PHE A 205 -10.05 -5.65 -16.27
CA PHE A 205 -10.43 -4.99 -17.52
C PHE A 205 -10.86 -5.98 -18.61
N GLY A 206 -10.53 -7.27 -18.46
CA GLY A 206 -10.77 -8.28 -19.48
C GLY A 206 -9.88 -8.12 -20.72
N GLU A 207 -8.75 -7.42 -20.58
CA GLU A 207 -7.82 -7.08 -21.66
C GLU A 207 -6.38 -7.25 -21.14
N PRO A 208 -5.44 -7.74 -21.98
CA PRO A 208 -4.05 -7.96 -21.55
C PRO A 208 -3.29 -6.65 -21.32
N LEU A 209 -2.67 -6.51 -20.16
CA LEU A 209 -1.72 -5.44 -19.83
C LEU A 209 -0.32 -6.04 -19.65
N ASP A 210 0.39 -6.27 -20.75
CA ASP A 210 1.63 -7.07 -20.74
C ASP A 210 2.90 -6.32 -20.28
N ASN A 211 2.84 -5.00 -20.12
CA ASN A 211 4.01 -4.19 -19.80
C ASN A 211 3.63 -2.88 -19.06
N PRO A 212 4.60 -2.18 -18.44
CA PRO A 212 4.37 -0.94 -17.68
C PRO A 212 3.71 0.21 -18.44
N LEU A 213 3.76 0.20 -19.77
CA LEU A 213 3.13 1.23 -20.61
C LEU A 213 1.66 0.91 -20.91
N ALA A 214 1.23 -0.35 -20.73
CA ALA A 214 -0.11 -0.80 -21.06
C ALA A 214 -1.21 -0.09 -20.23
N PRO A 215 -1.07 0.12 -18.90
CA PRO A 215 -2.06 0.90 -18.14
C PRO A 215 -2.25 2.32 -18.69
N ARG A 216 -1.16 2.95 -19.19
CA ARG A 216 -1.21 4.30 -19.76
C ARG A 216 -1.91 4.34 -21.11
N GLN A 217 -1.70 3.32 -21.93
CA GLN A 217 -2.38 3.18 -23.22
C GLN A 217 -3.88 2.95 -23.00
N PHE A 218 -4.23 2.03 -22.10
CA PHE A 218 -5.61 1.76 -21.72
C PHE A 218 -6.30 2.99 -21.11
N HIS A 219 -5.64 3.70 -20.19
CA HIS A 219 -6.21 4.91 -19.60
C HIS A 219 -6.54 5.97 -20.66
N LYS A 220 -5.66 6.14 -21.66
CA LYS A 220 -5.89 7.07 -22.78
C LYS A 220 -7.03 6.65 -23.69
N SER A 221 -7.23 5.34 -23.91
CA SER A 221 -8.33 4.86 -24.77
C SER A 221 -9.70 5.05 -24.13
N LEU A 222 -9.79 5.20 -22.81
CA LEU A 222 -11.05 5.53 -22.12
C LEU A 222 -11.48 6.99 -22.32
N ALA A 223 -10.55 7.88 -22.66
CA ALA A 223 -10.81 9.31 -22.88
C ALA A 223 -11.12 9.66 -24.34
N ALA A 224 -11.00 8.69 -25.25
CA ALA A 224 -11.27 8.81 -26.68
C ALA A 224 -12.69 8.37 -27.01
#